data_AF-A0A497E5L0-F1
#
_entry.id   AF-A0A497E5L0-F1
#
_cell.length_a   1.000
_cell.length_b   1.000
_cell.length_c   1.000
_cell.angle_alpha   90.00
_cell.angle_beta   90.00
_cell.angle_gamma   90.00
#
_symmetry.space_group_name_H-M   'P 1'
#
loop_
_entity.id
_entity.type
_entity.pdbx_description
1 polymer ?
#
loop_
_entity_poly.entity_id
_entity_poly.type
_entity_poly.pdbx_seq_one_letter_code
_entity_poly.pdbx_strand_id
1 'polypeptide(L)'
;MEVGLKIRGIYATALTKFFLEHNLAIVQPSRTIKERFRSYKKIDSPQPIEVKIRDLEDRQGISLQGEPDKVKFVAELIRKQFFDAICWKRRYGELEFVEIEFPYLAKSALDELRNEVLPTVANHHRLRIIASEYVDLVEKMQLTSHPERRKATGEALEKMLIWDKFEKGKMVAIDHVKLNGKIISLSEGKIIEISPEERKLVLKRTGYKGKDRYDGLELPKEEGDYALTEVREGSWFYKHTYHRRDGKLLGEYYNINTPVEFYPDKIRYVDLEIDVIRWPDGKVKVVEEELLEQKLRLGFLSEKLARKAKEVAEKLRERLCGKGE
;
A
#
# COMPACT_ATOMS: atom_id res chain seq x y z
N MET A 1 12.87 15.20 21.73
CA MET A 1 13.67 14.04 22.18
C MET A 1 14.86 13.93 21.24
N GLU A 2 16.09 13.79 21.74
CA GLU A 2 17.21 13.40 20.89
C GLU A 2 17.14 11.89 20.68
N VAL A 3 17.16 11.46 19.41
CA VAL A 3 17.14 10.05 19.01
C VAL A 3 18.13 9.84 17.88
N GLY A 4 19.08 8.91 18.08
CA GLY A 4 20.03 8.46 17.08
C GLY A 4 19.48 7.33 16.21
N LEU A 5 19.30 7.60 14.91
CA LEU A 5 18.68 6.69 13.95
C LEU A 5 19.71 6.08 13.00
N LYS A 6 19.74 4.75 12.92
CA LYS A 6 20.50 4.03 11.88
C LYS A 6 19.55 3.48 10.82
N ILE A 7 19.56 4.09 9.65
CA ILE A 7 18.63 3.79 8.56
C ILE A 7 19.33 3.01 7.44
N ARG A 8 18.70 1.94 6.96
CA ARG A 8 19.13 1.15 5.80
C ARG A 8 17.92 0.73 4.97
N GLY A 9 18.13 0.50 3.68
CA GLY A 9 17.10 0.02 2.77
C GLY A 9 16.70 1.04 1.70
N ILE A 10 15.70 0.69 0.90
CA ILE A 10 15.27 1.48 -0.26
C ILE A 10 14.68 2.83 0.13
N TYR A 11 14.07 2.91 1.32
CA TYR A 11 13.48 4.13 1.89
C TYR A 11 14.51 5.07 2.54
N ALA A 12 15.79 4.67 2.62
CA ALA A 12 16.76 5.34 3.48
C ALA A 12 16.98 6.82 3.14
N THR A 13 16.91 7.22 1.87
CA THR A 13 17.11 8.62 1.47
C THR A 13 15.92 9.49 1.87
N ALA A 14 14.70 9.05 1.55
CA ALA A 14 13.48 9.75 1.92
C ALA A 14 13.34 9.89 3.44
N LEU A 15 13.56 8.79 4.18
CA LEU A 15 13.48 8.80 5.64
C LEU A 15 14.59 9.65 6.26
N THR A 16 15.80 9.66 5.70
CA THR A 16 16.88 10.55 6.18
C THR A 16 16.47 12.01 6.06
N LYS A 17 15.95 12.43 4.90
CA LYS A 17 15.43 13.80 4.70
C LYS A 17 14.35 14.12 5.73
N PHE A 18 13.34 13.27 5.85
CA PHE A 18 12.25 13.42 6.80
C PHE A 18 12.72 13.62 8.24
N PHE A 19 13.61 12.75 8.72
CA PHE A 19 14.05 12.80 10.11
C PHE A 19 14.99 13.97 10.40
N LEU A 20 15.83 14.38 9.45
CA LEU A 20 16.68 15.57 9.59
C LEU A 20 15.83 16.84 9.72
N GLU A 21 14.73 16.96 8.96
CA GLU A 21 13.78 18.07 9.08
C GLU A 21 13.05 18.10 10.43
N HIS A 22 12.88 16.93 11.04
CA HIS A 22 12.37 16.79 12.40
C HIS A 22 13.46 16.85 13.47
N ASN A 23 14.66 17.31 13.11
CA ASN A 23 15.79 17.55 14.00
C ASN A 23 16.29 16.28 14.75
N LEU A 24 16.10 15.11 14.16
CA LEU A 24 16.60 13.82 14.66
C LEU A 24 18.00 13.52 14.10
N ALA A 25 18.78 12.75 14.84
CA ALA A 25 20.16 12.46 14.47
C ALA A 25 20.27 11.22 13.59
N ILE A 26 21.08 11.28 12.55
CA ILE A 26 21.37 10.14 11.67
C ILE A 26 22.75 9.58 12.02
N VAL A 27 22.76 8.34 12.50
CA VAL A 27 23.95 7.67 13.05
C VAL A 27 24.42 6.60 12.07
N GLN A 28 25.73 6.58 11.81
CA GLN A 28 26.37 5.67 10.86
C GLN A 28 25.65 5.61 9.50
N PRO A 29 25.47 6.74 8.78
CA PRO A 29 24.90 6.73 7.43
C PRO A 29 25.77 5.88 6.47
N SER A 30 25.19 5.38 5.38
CA SER A 30 26.00 4.84 4.28
C SER A 30 26.79 5.99 3.63
N ARG A 31 27.85 5.66 2.87
CA ARG A 31 28.62 6.66 2.11
C ARG A 31 27.70 7.52 1.23
N THR A 32 26.78 6.89 0.51
CA THR A 32 25.80 7.57 -0.35
C THR A 32 24.91 8.54 0.42
N ILE A 33 24.41 8.15 1.59
CA ILE A 33 23.58 9.02 2.43
C ILE A 33 24.43 10.18 2.98
N LYS A 34 25.67 9.91 3.43
CA LYS A 34 26.58 10.95 3.90
C LYS A 34 26.89 11.99 2.82
N GLU A 35 27.11 11.55 1.58
CA GLU A 35 27.36 12.44 0.44
C GLU A 35 26.12 13.29 0.10
N ARG A 36 24.93 12.68 0.04
CA ARG A 36 23.65 13.37 -0.26
C ARG A 36 23.30 14.45 0.77
N PHE A 37 23.57 14.20 2.05
CA PHE A 37 23.16 15.08 3.15
C PHE A 37 24.32 15.81 3.82
N ARG A 38 25.48 15.93 3.16
CA ARG A 38 26.71 16.53 3.73
C ARG A 38 26.53 17.95 4.32
N SER A 39 25.53 18.70 3.87
CA SER A 39 25.22 20.06 4.33
C SER A 39 24.26 20.11 5.51
N TYR A 40 23.62 19.00 5.87
CA TYR A 40 22.62 18.97 6.94
C TYR A 40 23.31 18.83 8.31
N LYS A 41 22.80 19.55 9.31
CA LYS A 41 23.19 19.34 10.71
C LYS A 41 22.66 17.99 11.18
N LYS A 42 23.36 17.33 12.12
CA LYS A 42 23.01 16.01 12.69
C LYS A 42 23.09 14.80 11.74
N ILE A 43 23.62 14.97 10.53
CA ILE A 43 24.12 13.84 9.73
C ILE A 43 25.42 13.32 10.33
N ASP A 44 25.64 12.00 10.28
CA ASP A 44 26.86 11.34 10.80
C ASP A 44 27.12 11.71 12.28
N SER A 45 26.05 11.70 13.07
CA SER A 45 26.07 12.07 14.48
C SER A 45 26.87 11.04 15.30
N PRO A 46 27.68 11.47 16.29
CA PRO A 46 28.39 10.58 17.20
C PRO A 46 27.48 9.95 18.28
N GLN A 47 26.18 10.27 18.28
CA GLN A 47 25.20 9.69 19.20
C GLN A 47 25.12 8.15 19.07
N PRO A 48 24.73 7.42 20.13
CA PRO A 48 24.51 5.99 20.05
C PRO A 48 23.36 5.66 19.08
N ILE A 49 23.34 4.43 18.57
CA ILE A 49 22.21 3.93 17.78
C ILE A 49 21.09 3.55 18.74
N GLU A 50 20.06 4.39 18.84
CA GLU A 50 18.90 4.16 19.69
C GLU A 50 17.78 3.44 18.94
N VAL A 51 17.62 3.73 17.63
CA VAL A 51 16.66 3.04 16.76
C VAL A 51 17.32 2.64 15.44
N LYS A 52 17.18 1.36 15.08
CA LYS A 52 17.53 0.81 13.77
C LYS A 52 16.29 0.74 12.92
N ILE A 53 16.41 1.22 11.68
CA ILE A 53 15.35 1.21 10.68
C ILE A 53 15.84 0.43 9.46
N ARG A 54 15.07 -0.57 9.05
CA ARG A 54 15.35 -1.42 7.89
C ARG A 54 14.08 -1.72 7.12
N ASP A 55 14.20 -2.00 5.83
CA ASP A 55 13.06 -2.49 5.05
C ASP A 55 12.48 -3.77 5.66
N LEU A 56 11.17 -3.97 5.50
CA LEU A 56 10.54 -5.28 5.66
C LEU A 56 11.05 -6.23 4.56
N GLU A 57 10.85 -7.53 4.77
CA GLU A 57 11.30 -8.56 3.82
C GLU A 57 10.71 -8.38 2.42
N ASP A 58 9.42 -8.04 2.34
CA ASP A 58 8.72 -7.75 1.08
C ASP A 58 8.95 -6.32 0.56
N ARG A 59 9.73 -5.52 1.30
CA ARG A 59 10.05 -4.10 1.05
C ARG A 59 8.85 -3.17 0.95
N GLN A 60 7.68 -3.57 1.45
CA GLN A 60 6.45 -2.76 1.42
C GLN A 60 6.37 -1.76 2.58
N GLY A 61 7.41 -1.70 3.40
CA GLY A 61 7.46 -0.91 4.60
C GLY A 61 8.80 -1.04 5.30
N ILE A 62 8.83 -0.69 6.58
CA ILE A 62 10.02 -0.75 7.43
C ILE A 62 9.76 -1.44 8.77
N SER A 63 10.82 -1.96 9.37
CA SER A 63 10.88 -2.38 10.76
C SER A 63 11.70 -1.38 11.59
N LEU A 64 11.21 -1.10 12.78
CA LEU A 64 11.86 -0.30 13.81
C LEU A 64 12.27 -1.21 14.96
N GLN A 65 13.53 -1.13 15.38
CA GLN A 65 14.08 -1.90 16.48
C GLN A 65 14.98 -1.02 17.35
N GLY A 66 14.78 -1.02 18.66
CA GLY A 66 15.53 -0.16 19.56
C GLY A 66 14.92 -0.07 20.95
N GLU A 67 15.26 0.98 21.67
CA GLU A 67 14.70 1.29 22.98
C GLU A 67 13.18 1.60 22.85
N PRO A 68 12.29 0.99 23.65
CA PRO A 68 10.85 1.02 23.42
C PRO A 68 10.23 2.42 23.30
N ASP A 69 10.63 3.39 24.12
CA ASP A 69 10.05 4.74 24.09
C ASP A 69 10.51 5.51 22.85
N LYS A 70 11.75 5.29 22.42
CA LYS A 70 12.33 5.86 21.19
C LYS A 70 11.66 5.27 19.95
N VAL A 71 11.46 3.96 19.92
CA VAL A 71 10.76 3.27 18.83
C VAL A 71 9.32 3.79 18.72
N LYS A 72 8.62 3.91 19.86
CA LYS A 72 7.26 4.46 19.89
C LYS A 72 7.21 5.88 19.36
N PHE A 73 8.12 6.75 19.82
CA PHE A 73 8.22 8.13 19.33
C PHE A 73 8.45 8.21 17.81
N VAL A 74 9.38 7.40 17.28
CA VAL A 74 9.66 7.37 15.83
C VAL A 74 8.46 6.85 15.05
N ALA A 75 7.78 5.81 15.53
CA ALA A 75 6.59 5.25 14.89
C ALA A 75 5.44 6.27 14.85
N GLU A 76 5.18 6.96 15.97
CA GLU A 76 4.15 8.00 16.05
C GLU A 76 4.45 9.17 15.12
N LEU A 77 5.72 9.57 15.01
CA LEU A 77 6.15 10.63 14.12
C LEU A 77 5.88 10.27 12.64
N ILE A 78 6.24 9.05 12.23
CA ILE A 78 5.95 8.53 10.89
C ILE A 78 4.43 8.51 10.66
N ARG A 79 3.65 7.91 11.56
CA ARG A 79 2.18 7.83 11.41
C ARG A 79 1.49 9.18 11.32
N LYS A 80 2.03 10.19 11.99
CA LYS A 80 1.50 11.55 11.94
C LYS A 80 1.73 12.18 10.56
N GLN A 81 2.87 11.91 9.94
CA GLN A 81 3.25 12.48 8.64
C GLN A 81 2.64 11.70 7.46
N PHE A 82 2.72 10.38 7.48
CA PHE A 82 2.33 9.52 6.37
C PHE A 82 0.91 9.00 6.57
N PHE A 83 -0.02 9.58 5.81
CA PHE A 83 -1.46 9.49 6.04
C PHE A 83 -2.01 8.07 6.17
N ASP A 84 -1.61 7.18 5.26
CA ASP A 84 -2.07 5.79 5.17
C ASP A 84 -1.05 4.79 5.75
N ALA A 85 -0.02 5.24 6.47
CA ALA A 85 0.90 4.33 7.15
C ALA A 85 0.20 3.50 8.23
N ILE A 86 0.46 2.20 8.24
CA ILE A 86 -0.17 1.22 9.15
C ILE A 86 0.92 0.59 9.99
N CYS A 87 0.68 0.43 11.29
CA CYS A 87 1.72 -0.01 12.22
C CYS A 87 1.24 -1.15 13.10
N TRP A 88 2.08 -2.15 13.30
CA TRP A 88 1.83 -3.23 14.24
C TRP A 88 3.10 -3.60 15.00
N LYS A 89 2.90 -4.21 16.17
CA LYS A 89 4.00 -4.78 16.95
C LYS A 89 4.22 -6.23 16.53
N ARG A 90 5.48 -6.64 16.47
CA ARG A 90 5.88 -8.02 16.23
C ARG A 90 6.90 -8.44 17.26
N ARG A 91 6.76 -9.67 17.76
CA ARG A 91 7.67 -10.24 18.76
C ARG A 91 8.30 -11.50 18.21
N TYR A 92 9.63 -11.55 18.23
CA TYR A 92 10.42 -12.72 17.87
C TYR A 92 11.31 -13.08 19.06
N GLY A 93 10.86 -14.06 19.86
CA GLY A 93 11.48 -14.38 21.14
C GLY A 93 11.37 -13.20 22.12
N GLU A 94 12.52 -12.70 22.57
CA GLU A 94 12.62 -11.55 23.48
C GLU A 94 12.70 -10.20 22.74
N LEU A 95 12.87 -10.21 21.42
CA LEU A 95 12.98 -9.00 20.62
C LEU A 95 11.60 -8.50 20.18
N GLU A 96 11.34 -7.22 20.44
CA GLU A 96 10.17 -6.50 19.95
C GLU A 96 10.54 -5.58 18.79
N PHE A 97 9.66 -5.56 17.79
CA PHE A 97 9.74 -4.72 16.61
C PHE A 97 8.43 -3.97 16.44
N VAL A 98 8.53 -2.75 15.92
CA VAL A 98 7.38 -2.07 15.32
C VAL A 98 7.57 -2.11 13.82
N GLU A 99 6.67 -2.79 13.12
CA GLU A 99 6.63 -2.82 11.67
C GLU A 99 5.64 -1.77 11.18
N ILE A 100 5.98 -1.10 10.07
CA ILE A 100 5.18 -0.07 9.44
C ILE A 100 5.05 -0.41 7.96
N GLU A 101 3.83 -0.67 7.49
CA GLU A 101 3.51 -0.74 6.06
C GLU A 101 3.41 0.68 5.51
N PHE A 102 3.93 0.88 4.30
CA PHE A 102 3.71 2.08 3.51
C PHE A 102 2.82 1.75 2.32
N PRO A 103 1.51 2.04 2.37
CA PRO A 103 0.64 1.93 1.19
C PRO A 103 0.91 3.06 0.19
N TYR A 104 0.09 3.12 -0.85
CA TYR A 104 0.28 3.99 -2.01
C TYR A 104 0.66 5.44 -1.63
N LEU A 105 -0.11 6.11 -0.76
CA LEU A 105 0.11 7.54 -0.51
C LEU A 105 1.36 7.79 0.34
N ALA A 106 1.65 6.92 1.30
CA ALA A 106 2.90 6.97 2.07
C ALA A 106 4.11 6.78 1.16
N LYS A 107 4.08 5.81 0.23
CA LYS A 107 5.16 5.64 -0.75
C LYS A 107 5.30 6.88 -1.64
N SER A 108 4.21 7.43 -2.16
CA SER A 108 4.25 8.65 -2.97
C SER A 108 4.82 9.84 -2.20
N ALA A 109 4.45 10.03 -0.93
CA ALA A 109 5.00 11.09 -0.09
C ALA A 109 6.51 10.90 0.18
N LEU A 110 6.95 9.65 0.38
CA LEU A 110 8.37 9.32 0.50
C LEU A 110 9.12 9.54 -0.82
N ASP A 111 8.50 9.28 -1.97
CA ASP A 111 9.08 9.58 -3.29
C ASP A 111 9.32 11.09 -3.46
N GLU A 112 8.36 11.93 -3.06
CA GLU A 112 8.53 13.39 -3.11
C GLU A 112 9.63 13.89 -2.17
N LEU A 113 9.69 13.36 -0.94
CA LEU A 113 10.79 13.67 0.00
C LEU A 113 12.15 13.27 -0.58
N ARG A 114 12.23 12.14 -1.28
CA ARG A 114 13.46 11.76 -2.00
C ARG A 114 13.73 12.72 -3.16
N ASN A 115 12.70 13.13 -3.90
CA ASN A 115 12.82 14.04 -5.04
C ASN A 115 13.41 15.41 -4.66
N GLU A 116 13.15 15.88 -3.44
CA GLU A 116 13.78 17.10 -2.90
C GLU A 116 15.29 16.98 -2.69
N VAL A 117 15.80 15.76 -2.55
CA VAL A 117 17.23 15.48 -2.31
C VAL A 117 17.95 15.22 -3.62
N LEU A 118 17.32 14.46 -4.51
CA LEU A 118 17.82 14.16 -5.85
C LEU A 118 16.65 13.84 -6.80
N PRO A 119 16.75 14.16 -8.09
CA PRO A 119 15.71 13.84 -9.07
C PRO A 119 15.27 12.37 -8.98
N THR A 120 13.98 12.15 -8.74
CA THR A 120 13.39 10.83 -8.43
C THR A 120 12.10 10.66 -9.23
N VAL A 121 11.87 9.52 -9.88
CA VAL A 121 10.59 9.29 -10.58
C VAL A 121 9.42 9.19 -9.60
N ALA A 122 8.20 9.49 -10.06
CA ALA A 122 7.01 9.16 -9.28
C ALA A 122 6.90 7.62 -9.11
N ASN A 123 6.32 7.16 -8.00
CA ASN A 123 6.20 5.74 -7.65
C ASN A 123 7.56 5.01 -7.55
N HIS A 124 8.65 5.75 -7.28
CA HIS A 124 10.02 5.21 -7.19
C HIS A 124 10.11 4.02 -6.25
N HIS A 125 9.61 4.12 -5.01
CA HIS A 125 9.70 3.00 -4.07
C HIS A 125 8.96 1.76 -4.58
N ARG A 126 7.78 1.93 -5.18
CA ARG A 126 7.03 0.81 -5.79
C ARG A 126 7.82 0.18 -6.94
N LEU A 127 8.39 0.99 -7.83
CA LEU A 127 9.21 0.50 -8.94
C LEU A 127 10.48 -0.19 -8.44
N ARG A 128 11.08 0.28 -7.33
CA ARG A 128 12.23 -0.38 -6.69
C ARG A 128 11.92 -1.72 -6.05
N ILE A 129 10.70 -1.91 -5.56
CA ILE A 129 10.23 -3.23 -5.09
C ILE A 129 10.24 -4.22 -6.26
N ILE A 130 9.90 -3.77 -7.48
CA ILE A 130 9.89 -4.59 -8.69
C ILE A 130 11.32 -4.81 -9.23
N ALA A 131 12.09 -3.73 -9.42
CA ALA A 131 13.37 -3.75 -10.13
C ALA A 131 14.37 -2.71 -9.58
N SER A 132 14.74 -2.85 -8.30
CA SER A 132 15.63 -1.94 -7.56
C SER A 132 16.80 -1.37 -8.37
N GLU A 133 17.73 -2.23 -8.82
CA GLU A 133 18.98 -1.79 -9.45
C GLU A 133 18.73 -1.11 -10.80
N TYR A 134 17.72 -1.57 -11.54
CA TYR A 134 17.37 -1.00 -12.83
C TYR A 134 16.78 0.42 -12.69
N VAL A 135 15.89 0.62 -11.71
CA VAL A 135 15.31 1.95 -11.43
C VAL A 135 16.40 2.93 -11.01
N ASP A 136 17.30 2.53 -10.10
CA ASP A 136 18.41 3.39 -9.66
C ASP A 136 19.34 3.75 -10.84
N LEU A 137 19.59 2.82 -11.77
CA LEU A 137 20.36 3.07 -12.99
C LEU A 137 19.67 4.08 -13.91
N VAL A 138 18.38 3.87 -14.19
CA VAL A 138 17.59 4.73 -15.09
C VAL A 138 17.48 6.15 -14.53
N GLU A 139 17.21 6.32 -13.24
CA GLU A 139 17.21 7.65 -12.60
C GLU A 139 18.56 8.34 -12.74
N LYS A 140 19.65 7.62 -12.47
CA LYS A 140 21.00 8.17 -12.58
C LYS A 140 21.32 8.61 -14.00
N MET A 141 20.98 7.79 -15.00
CA MET A 141 21.29 8.08 -16.41
C MET A 141 20.39 9.16 -17.01
N GLN A 142 19.09 9.14 -16.67
CA GLN A 142 18.11 9.99 -17.34
C GLN A 142 17.78 11.27 -16.57
N LEU A 143 17.87 11.29 -15.24
CA LEU A 143 17.38 12.44 -14.46
C LEU A 143 18.48 13.31 -13.85
N THR A 144 19.70 12.80 -13.66
CA THR A 144 20.79 13.58 -13.05
C THR A 144 21.07 14.87 -13.80
N SER A 145 21.08 14.83 -15.13
CA SER A 145 21.31 16.00 -15.99
C SER A 145 20.04 16.54 -16.64
N HIS A 146 18.92 15.81 -16.55
CA HIS A 146 17.66 16.17 -17.18
C HIS A 146 16.45 15.95 -16.24
N PRO A 147 16.36 16.67 -15.10
CA PRO A 147 15.29 16.49 -14.14
C PRO A 147 13.88 16.71 -14.74
N GLU A 148 13.78 17.51 -15.80
CA GLU A 148 12.53 17.76 -16.53
C GLU A 148 11.94 16.49 -17.17
N ARG A 149 12.75 15.45 -17.38
CA ARG A 149 12.30 14.15 -17.91
C ARG A 149 11.61 13.28 -16.87
N ARG A 150 11.55 13.70 -15.60
CA ARG A 150 10.97 12.95 -14.47
C ARG A 150 9.67 12.23 -14.82
N LYS A 151 8.72 12.94 -15.41
CA LYS A 151 7.40 12.41 -15.77
C LYS A 151 7.52 11.32 -16.85
N ALA A 152 8.14 11.64 -17.99
CA ALA A 152 8.28 10.71 -19.11
C ALA A 152 9.07 9.45 -18.72
N THR A 153 10.15 9.59 -17.94
CA THR A 153 10.94 8.46 -17.43
C THR A 153 10.12 7.58 -16.48
N GLY A 154 9.34 8.18 -15.58
CA GLY A 154 8.44 7.45 -14.68
C GLY A 154 7.36 6.66 -15.43
N GLU A 155 6.69 7.30 -16.39
CA GLU A 155 5.68 6.67 -17.25
C GLU A 155 6.26 5.52 -18.07
N ALA A 156 7.47 5.69 -18.62
CA ALA A 156 8.16 4.65 -19.38
C ALA A 156 8.54 3.44 -18.50
N LEU A 157 9.08 3.69 -17.30
CA LEU A 157 9.40 2.64 -16.34
C LEU A 157 8.16 1.86 -15.91
N GLU A 158 7.09 2.58 -15.58
CA GLU A 158 5.82 2.00 -15.18
C GLU A 158 5.20 1.15 -16.30
N LYS A 159 5.19 1.67 -17.53
CA LYS A 159 4.71 0.93 -18.69
C LYS A 159 5.48 -0.38 -18.85
N MET A 160 6.81 -0.31 -18.87
CA MET A 160 7.67 -1.46 -19.13
C MET A 160 7.63 -2.50 -18.01
N LEU A 161 7.65 -2.04 -16.75
CA LEU A 161 7.75 -2.93 -15.60
C LEU A 161 6.39 -3.51 -15.20
N ILE A 162 5.29 -2.80 -15.44
CA ILE A 162 3.95 -3.20 -14.95
C ILE A 162 3.00 -3.46 -16.12
N TRP A 163 2.65 -2.44 -16.91
CA TRP A 163 1.57 -2.55 -17.90
C TRP A 163 1.87 -3.54 -19.03
N ASP A 164 3.11 -3.56 -19.52
CA ASP A 164 3.56 -4.50 -20.56
C ASP A 164 3.63 -5.94 -20.06
N LYS A 165 3.39 -6.18 -18.76
CA LYS A 165 3.31 -7.52 -18.15
C LYS A 165 1.88 -8.03 -18.06
N PHE A 166 0.88 -7.21 -18.36
CA PHE A 166 -0.52 -7.61 -18.35
C PHE A 166 -0.95 -8.05 -19.75
N GLU A 167 -1.48 -9.27 -19.84
CA GLU A 167 -2.04 -9.85 -21.05
C GLU A 167 -3.37 -10.54 -20.74
N LYS A 168 -4.31 -10.52 -21.69
CA LYS A 168 -5.59 -11.23 -21.52
C LYS A 168 -5.30 -12.71 -21.30
N GLY A 169 -5.86 -13.24 -20.23
CA GLY A 169 -5.72 -14.64 -19.83
C GLY A 169 -4.61 -14.92 -18.82
N LYS A 170 -3.72 -13.96 -18.54
CA LYS A 170 -2.75 -14.07 -17.45
C LYS A 170 -3.45 -14.18 -16.10
N MET A 171 -2.91 -15.01 -15.21
CA MET A 171 -3.32 -15.07 -13.81
C MET A 171 -2.59 -13.99 -13.01
N VAL A 172 -3.34 -13.24 -12.22
CA VAL A 172 -2.81 -12.18 -11.35
C VAL A 172 -3.26 -12.46 -9.93
N ALA A 173 -2.31 -12.44 -9.00
CA ALA A 173 -2.59 -12.59 -7.58
C ALA A 173 -3.20 -11.31 -7.00
N ILE A 174 -3.97 -11.45 -5.92
CA ILE A 174 -4.49 -10.32 -5.17
C ILE A 174 -3.96 -10.45 -3.74
N ASP A 175 -3.01 -9.57 -3.39
CA ASP A 175 -2.46 -9.43 -2.05
C ASP A 175 -3.44 -8.62 -1.21
N HIS A 176 -4.28 -9.32 -0.45
CA HIS A 176 -5.18 -8.72 0.53
C HIS A 176 -4.44 -8.58 1.86
N VAL A 177 -3.80 -7.44 2.08
CA VAL A 177 -3.01 -7.17 3.28
C VAL A 177 -3.95 -6.77 4.41
N LYS A 178 -3.85 -7.43 5.56
CA LYS A 178 -4.58 -7.08 6.77
C LYS A 178 -3.81 -6.03 7.57
N LEU A 179 -4.52 -5.26 8.40
CA LEU A 179 -3.95 -4.20 9.24
C LEU A 179 -2.88 -4.64 10.25
N ASN A 180 -2.75 -5.95 10.49
CA ASN A 180 -1.70 -6.55 11.33
C ASN A 180 -0.50 -7.07 10.51
N GLY A 181 -0.39 -6.72 9.23
CA GLY A 181 0.69 -7.13 8.33
C GLY A 181 0.54 -8.54 7.73
N LYS A 182 -0.52 -9.28 8.07
CA LYS A 182 -0.77 -10.59 7.46
C LYS A 182 -1.24 -10.41 6.02
N ILE A 183 -0.55 -11.02 5.07
CA ILE A 183 -0.99 -11.07 3.67
C ILE A 183 -1.86 -12.31 3.47
N ILE A 184 -3.10 -12.10 3.02
CA ILE A 184 -4.00 -13.17 2.60
C ILE A 184 -3.96 -13.19 1.07
N SER A 185 -3.49 -14.30 0.51
CA SER A 185 -3.60 -14.52 -0.93
C SER A 185 -5.02 -14.97 -1.25
N LEU A 186 -5.78 -14.08 -1.91
CA LEU A 186 -7.08 -14.46 -2.46
C LEU A 186 -6.89 -15.35 -3.69
N SER A 187 -7.93 -16.08 -4.10
CA SER A 187 -7.89 -16.81 -5.38
C SER A 187 -7.49 -15.88 -6.52
N GLU A 188 -6.45 -16.29 -7.26
CA GLU A 188 -5.93 -15.54 -8.41
C GLU A 188 -7.05 -15.26 -9.43
N GLY A 189 -6.94 -14.11 -10.09
CA GLY A 189 -7.88 -13.69 -11.12
C GLY A 189 -7.28 -13.77 -12.50
N LYS A 190 -8.01 -14.39 -13.43
CA LYS A 190 -7.65 -14.38 -14.85
C LYS A 190 -8.02 -13.02 -15.45
N ILE A 191 -7.07 -12.30 -16.03
CA ILE A 191 -7.36 -11.03 -16.71
C ILE A 191 -8.28 -11.29 -17.92
N ILE A 192 -9.43 -10.63 -17.96
CA ILE A 192 -10.36 -10.68 -19.11
C ILE A 192 -10.42 -9.36 -19.87
N GLU A 193 -10.13 -8.24 -19.19
CA GLU A 193 -10.11 -6.90 -19.76
C GLU A 193 -8.96 -6.07 -19.18
N ILE A 194 -8.32 -5.28 -20.03
CA ILE A 194 -7.22 -4.38 -19.69
C ILE A 194 -7.54 -3.03 -20.32
N SER A 195 -7.55 -1.98 -19.50
CA SER A 195 -7.79 -0.61 -19.95
C SER A 195 -6.69 0.29 -19.38
N PRO A 196 -5.53 0.41 -20.06
CA PRO A 196 -4.38 1.18 -19.55
C PRO A 196 -4.70 2.66 -19.33
N GLU A 197 -5.47 3.27 -20.23
CA GLU A 197 -5.87 4.68 -20.14
C GLU A 197 -6.73 4.97 -18.90
N GLU A 198 -7.58 4.03 -18.51
CA GLU A 198 -8.37 4.12 -17.26
C GLU A 198 -7.65 3.56 -16.04
N ARG A 199 -6.43 3.05 -16.22
CA ARG A 199 -5.65 2.30 -15.24
C ARG A 199 -6.47 1.18 -14.58
N LYS A 200 -7.27 0.47 -15.38
CA LYS A 200 -8.26 -0.53 -14.93
C LYS A 200 -7.94 -1.93 -15.44
N LEU A 201 -8.19 -2.93 -14.61
CA LEU A 201 -8.25 -4.35 -14.98
C LEU A 201 -9.60 -4.94 -14.58
N VAL A 202 -10.09 -5.90 -15.37
CA VAL A 202 -11.19 -6.78 -14.97
C VAL A 202 -10.67 -8.20 -14.92
N LEU A 203 -10.83 -8.84 -13.77
CA LEU A 203 -10.39 -10.22 -13.53
C LEU A 203 -11.59 -11.13 -13.36
N LYS A 204 -11.58 -12.29 -14.01
CA LYS A 204 -12.52 -13.37 -13.71
C LYS A 204 -11.88 -14.31 -12.69
N ARG A 205 -12.54 -14.47 -11.55
CA ARG A 205 -12.10 -15.34 -10.45
C ARG A 205 -13.06 -16.52 -10.32
N THR A 206 -12.49 -17.70 -10.12
CA THR A 206 -13.20 -18.97 -9.90
C THR A 206 -12.49 -19.75 -8.79
N GLY A 207 -13.03 -20.92 -8.42
CA GLY A 207 -12.33 -21.85 -7.53
C GLY A 207 -12.09 -21.29 -6.12
N TYR A 208 -13.09 -20.60 -5.57
CA TYR A 208 -13.02 -20.06 -4.21
C TYR A 208 -12.76 -21.17 -3.20
N LYS A 209 -11.63 -21.08 -2.48
CA LYS A 209 -11.30 -21.92 -1.33
C LYS A 209 -11.62 -21.14 -0.04
N GLY A 210 -12.15 -21.81 1.00
CA GLY A 210 -12.46 -21.18 2.29
C GLY A 210 -13.93 -21.33 2.69
N LYS A 211 -14.46 -20.35 3.44
CA LYS A 211 -15.83 -20.38 4.01
C LYS A 211 -16.90 -20.74 2.97
N ASP A 212 -17.94 -21.43 3.41
CA ASP A 212 -19.05 -21.89 2.57
C ASP A 212 -19.99 -20.78 2.08
N ARG A 213 -19.81 -19.53 2.53
CA ARG A 213 -20.66 -18.38 2.17
C ARG A 213 -19.83 -17.20 1.63
N TYR A 214 -20.46 -16.37 0.80
CA TYR A 214 -19.90 -15.08 0.38
C TYR A 214 -19.96 -14.09 1.55
N ASP A 215 -18.81 -13.47 1.86
CA ASP A 215 -18.72 -12.50 2.95
C ASP A 215 -19.69 -11.34 2.69
N GLY A 216 -20.51 -11.05 3.70
CA GLY A 216 -21.51 -9.99 3.70
C GLY A 216 -22.78 -10.21 2.86
N LEU A 217 -22.75 -10.99 1.78
CA LEU A 217 -23.98 -11.40 1.06
C LEU A 217 -24.75 -12.51 1.78
N GLU A 218 -24.07 -13.25 2.66
CA GLU A 218 -24.62 -14.39 3.41
C GLU A 218 -25.23 -15.49 2.51
N LEU A 219 -24.84 -15.57 1.23
CA LEU A 219 -25.28 -16.63 0.33
C LEU A 219 -24.28 -17.79 0.32
N PRO A 220 -24.73 -19.05 0.29
CA PRO A 220 -23.83 -20.18 0.12
C PRO A 220 -23.13 -20.10 -1.24
N LYS A 221 -21.86 -20.49 -1.25
CA LYS A 221 -21.05 -20.66 -2.45
C LYS A 221 -21.43 -21.99 -3.09
N GLU A 222 -21.66 -21.94 -4.40
CA GLU A 222 -21.95 -23.14 -5.19
C GLU A 222 -20.81 -23.41 -6.18
N GLU A 223 -20.66 -24.67 -6.58
CA GLU A 223 -19.65 -25.06 -7.55
C GLU A 223 -19.92 -24.40 -8.90
N GLY A 224 -18.89 -23.75 -9.45
CA GLY A 224 -18.99 -23.02 -10.72
C GLY A 224 -19.40 -21.55 -10.58
N ASP A 225 -19.67 -21.08 -9.36
CA ASP A 225 -19.80 -19.65 -9.12
C ASP A 225 -18.49 -18.91 -9.45
N TYR A 226 -18.64 -17.67 -9.90
CA TYR A 226 -17.52 -16.82 -10.28
C TYR A 226 -17.75 -15.37 -9.88
N ALA A 227 -16.68 -14.60 -9.80
CA ALA A 227 -16.77 -13.15 -9.65
C ALA A 227 -16.00 -12.43 -10.74
N LEU A 228 -16.58 -11.33 -11.19
CA LEU A 228 -15.88 -10.32 -11.97
C LEU A 228 -15.33 -9.27 -11.01
N THR A 229 -14.01 -9.18 -10.95
CA THR A 229 -13.29 -8.25 -10.10
C THR A 229 -12.86 -7.05 -10.92
N GLU A 230 -13.46 -5.89 -10.66
CA GLU A 230 -13.05 -4.64 -11.27
C GLU A 230 -12.13 -3.89 -10.32
N VAL A 231 -10.89 -3.65 -10.75
CA VAL A 231 -9.86 -2.94 -10.00
C VAL A 231 -9.36 -1.76 -10.83
N ARG A 232 -9.13 -0.63 -10.16
CA ARG A 232 -8.50 0.54 -10.75
C ARG A 232 -7.39 1.00 -9.84
N GLU A 233 -6.22 1.24 -10.41
CA GLU A 233 -5.08 1.72 -9.62
C GLU A 233 -5.39 3.08 -8.98
N GLY A 234 -4.96 3.28 -7.73
CA GLY A 234 -5.25 4.49 -6.97
C GLY A 234 -6.69 4.57 -6.43
N SER A 235 -7.55 3.60 -6.75
CA SER A 235 -8.91 3.52 -6.19
C SER A 235 -8.88 3.10 -4.73
N TRP A 236 -9.72 3.71 -3.90
CA TRP A 236 -9.95 3.36 -2.48
C TRP A 236 -10.84 2.13 -2.28
N PHE A 237 -11.24 1.48 -3.38
CA PHE A 237 -11.97 0.22 -3.35
C PHE A 237 -11.76 -0.55 -4.64
N TYR A 238 -11.99 -1.85 -4.56
CA TYR A 238 -12.27 -2.67 -5.74
C TYR A 238 -13.69 -3.23 -5.64
N LYS A 239 -14.21 -3.72 -6.77
CA LYS A 239 -15.54 -4.31 -6.84
C LYS A 239 -15.45 -5.79 -7.19
N HIS A 240 -16.28 -6.61 -6.56
CA HIS A 240 -16.61 -7.96 -6.98
C HIS A 240 -18.09 -8.02 -7.35
N THR A 241 -18.38 -8.44 -8.58
CA THR A 241 -19.74 -8.81 -8.98
C THR A 241 -19.82 -10.32 -8.97
N TYR A 242 -20.61 -10.89 -8.06
CA TYR A 242 -20.73 -12.34 -7.91
C TYR A 242 -21.86 -12.89 -8.77
N HIS A 243 -21.60 -14.01 -9.43
CA HIS A 243 -22.54 -14.70 -10.29
C HIS A 243 -22.56 -16.20 -9.99
N ARG A 244 -23.74 -16.80 -10.15
CA ARG A 244 -23.88 -18.25 -10.25
C ARG A 244 -23.26 -18.78 -11.56
N ARG A 245 -23.07 -20.09 -11.63
CA ARG A 245 -22.59 -20.78 -12.84
C ARG A 245 -23.42 -20.47 -14.10
N ASP A 246 -24.72 -20.26 -13.95
CA ASP A 246 -25.67 -19.92 -15.03
C ASP A 246 -25.67 -18.42 -15.41
N GLY A 247 -24.87 -17.60 -14.71
CA GLY A 247 -24.77 -16.16 -14.92
C GLY A 247 -25.69 -15.31 -14.03
N LYS A 248 -26.57 -15.92 -13.22
CA LYS A 248 -27.47 -15.18 -12.32
C LYS A 248 -26.66 -14.32 -11.34
N LEU A 249 -26.99 -13.02 -11.29
CA LEU A 249 -26.38 -12.07 -10.36
C LEU A 249 -26.75 -12.41 -8.91
N LEU A 250 -25.74 -12.50 -8.05
CA LEU A 250 -25.89 -12.72 -6.61
C LEU A 250 -25.76 -11.43 -5.79
N GLY A 251 -24.98 -10.48 -6.29
CA GLY A 251 -24.76 -9.19 -5.65
C GLY A 251 -23.40 -8.60 -5.99
N GLU A 252 -23.20 -7.37 -5.54
CA GLU A 252 -21.95 -6.63 -5.69
C GLU A 252 -21.35 -6.39 -4.31
N TYR A 253 -20.04 -6.60 -4.20
CA TYR A 253 -19.26 -6.38 -3.00
C TYR A 253 -18.14 -5.40 -3.31
N TYR A 254 -17.98 -4.41 -2.45
CA TYR A 254 -16.98 -3.37 -2.58
C TYR A 254 -16.13 -3.34 -1.34
N ASN A 255 -14.87 -3.75 -1.47
CA ASN A 255 -13.94 -3.70 -0.35
C ASN A 255 -13.31 -2.32 -0.27
N ILE A 256 -13.43 -1.65 0.86
CA ILE A 256 -12.79 -0.35 1.08
C ILE A 256 -11.37 -0.61 1.57
N ASN A 257 -10.39 -0.07 0.84
CA ASN A 257 -8.98 -0.33 1.05
C ASN A 257 -8.16 0.94 0.86
N THR A 258 -6.89 0.88 1.25
CA THR A 258 -5.91 1.88 0.81
C THR A 258 -5.79 1.84 -0.72
N PRO A 259 -5.42 2.95 -1.37
CA PRO A 259 -5.38 3.02 -2.82
C PRO A 259 -4.65 1.85 -3.47
N VAL A 260 -5.31 1.20 -4.43
CA VAL A 260 -4.82 -0.03 -5.07
C VAL A 260 -3.50 0.21 -5.82
N GLU A 261 -2.54 -0.69 -5.64
CA GLU A 261 -1.26 -0.72 -6.34
C GLU A 261 -1.21 -1.90 -7.32
N PHE A 262 -0.75 -1.63 -8.55
CA PHE A 262 -0.46 -2.68 -9.53
C PHE A 262 1.03 -3.05 -9.50
N TYR A 263 1.30 -4.34 -9.65
CA TYR A 263 2.61 -4.97 -9.78
C TYR A 263 2.56 -5.94 -10.98
N PRO A 264 3.71 -6.42 -11.49
CA PRO A 264 3.75 -7.24 -12.71
C PRO A 264 2.83 -8.46 -12.68
N ASP A 265 2.74 -9.13 -11.53
CA ASP A 265 2.04 -10.41 -11.37
C ASP A 265 0.98 -10.37 -10.26
N LYS A 266 0.75 -9.19 -9.66
CA LYS A 266 -0.20 -9.04 -8.56
C LYS A 266 -0.79 -7.65 -8.44
N ILE A 267 -1.91 -7.56 -7.74
CA ILE A 267 -2.53 -6.33 -7.27
C ILE A 267 -2.43 -6.33 -5.74
N ARG A 268 -2.09 -5.20 -5.14
CA ARG A 268 -1.94 -5.07 -3.68
C ARG A 268 -2.71 -3.87 -3.15
N TYR A 269 -3.23 -4.02 -1.95
CA TYR A 269 -3.81 -2.97 -1.14
C TYR A 269 -3.83 -3.43 0.32
N VAL A 270 -4.00 -2.50 1.25
CA VAL A 270 -4.33 -2.83 2.63
C VAL A 270 -5.83 -2.68 2.85
N ASP A 271 -6.44 -3.77 3.29
CA ASP A 271 -7.84 -3.83 3.65
C ASP A 271 -8.11 -2.98 4.90
N LEU A 272 -9.12 -2.12 4.83
CA LEU A 272 -9.52 -1.24 5.93
C LEU A 272 -10.66 -1.83 6.77
N GLU A 273 -11.06 -3.09 6.51
CA GLU A 273 -12.05 -3.84 7.29
C GLU A 273 -13.39 -3.10 7.38
N ILE A 274 -13.80 -2.46 6.28
CA ILE A 274 -15.12 -1.85 6.07
C ILE A 274 -15.50 -2.09 4.61
N ASP A 275 -16.73 -2.53 4.36
CA ASP A 275 -17.17 -2.92 3.03
C ASP A 275 -18.53 -2.31 2.69
N VAL A 276 -18.84 -2.23 1.39
CA VAL A 276 -20.16 -1.86 0.89
C VAL A 276 -20.72 -3.00 0.06
N ILE A 277 -21.98 -3.35 0.28
CA ILE A 277 -22.65 -4.46 -0.40
C ILE A 277 -23.89 -3.94 -1.06
N ARG A 278 -24.12 -4.39 -2.30
CA ARG A 278 -25.36 -4.18 -3.02
C ARG A 278 -25.99 -5.52 -3.40
N TRP A 279 -27.22 -5.74 -2.95
CA TRP A 279 -27.99 -6.93 -3.28
C TRP A 279 -28.71 -6.77 -4.63
N PRO A 280 -29.16 -7.89 -5.26
CA PRO A 280 -29.86 -7.84 -6.54
C PRO A 280 -31.18 -7.05 -6.53
N ASP A 281 -31.81 -6.92 -5.35
CA ASP A 281 -33.01 -6.09 -5.14
C ASP A 281 -32.71 -4.58 -5.09
N GLY A 282 -31.43 -4.19 -5.21
CA GLY A 282 -30.98 -2.81 -5.20
C GLY A 282 -30.63 -2.27 -3.81
N LYS A 283 -30.90 -3.01 -2.72
CA LYS A 283 -30.51 -2.61 -1.37
C LYS A 283 -28.99 -2.43 -1.29
N VAL A 284 -28.53 -1.38 -0.62
CA VAL A 284 -27.11 -1.11 -0.38
C VAL A 284 -26.86 -0.94 1.12
N LYS A 285 -25.79 -1.55 1.65
CA LYS A 285 -25.42 -1.43 3.07
C LYS A 285 -23.91 -1.33 3.24
N VAL A 286 -23.47 -0.50 4.18
CA VAL A 286 -22.11 -0.54 4.73
C VAL A 286 -22.05 -1.61 5.81
N VAL A 287 -21.06 -2.48 5.76
CA VAL A 287 -20.89 -3.57 6.72
C VAL A 287 -19.48 -3.54 7.32
N GLU A 288 -19.32 -4.27 8.42
CA GLU A 288 -18.03 -4.47 9.11
C GLU A 288 -17.38 -3.21 9.73
N GLU A 289 -18.10 -2.09 9.80
CA GLU A 289 -17.61 -0.85 10.41
C GLU A 289 -17.06 -1.03 11.84
N GLU A 290 -17.65 -1.93 12.63
CA GLU A 290 -17.17 -2.28 13.98
C GLU A 290 -15.75 -2.87 13.99
N LEU A 291 -15.36 -3.61 12.93
CA LEU A 291 -14.02 -4.18 12.79
C LEU A 291 -13.00 -3.06 12.58
N LEU A 292 -13.27 -2.12 11.66
CA LEU A 292 -12.45 -0.92 11.48
C LEU A 292 -12.26 -0.16 12.80
N GLU A 293 -13.33 0.04 13.57
CA GLU A 293 -13.24 0.72 14.87
C GLU A 293 -12.41 -0.06 15.90
N GLN A 294 -12.51 -1.38 15.91
CA GLN A 294 -11.66 -2.22 16.76
C GLN A 294 -10.18 -2.04 16.39
N LYS A 295 -9.85 -2.02 15.10
CA LYS A 295 -8.46 -1.84 14.64
C LYS A 295 -7.93 -0.45 14.97
N LEU A 296 -8.77 0.57 14.91
CA LEU A 296 -8.46 1.92 15.35
C LEU A 296 -8.15 1.94 16.86
N ARG A 297 -9.00 1.33 17.70
CA ARG A 297 -8.78 1.23 19.15
C ARG A 297 -7.48 0.49 19.50
N LEU A 298 -7.13 -0.53 18.73
CA LEU A 298 -5.87 -1.28 18.87
C LEU A 298 -4.66 -0.49 18.33
N GLY A 299 -4.88 0.65 17.70
CA GLY A 299 -3.84 1.54 17.23
C GLY A 299 -3.13 1.09 15.96
N PHE A 300 -3.75 0.25 15.12
CA PHE A 300 -3.13 -0.19 13.85
C PHE A 300 -3.06 0.92 12.79
N LEU A 301 -4.07 1.81 12.77
CA LEU A 301 -4.20 2.91 11.82
C LEU A 301 -4.52 4.23 12.52
N SER A 302 -4.42 5.35 11.81
CA SER A 302 -4.75 6.67 12.33
C SER A 302 -6.26 6.96 12.30
N GLU A 303 -6.73 7.84 13.18
CA GLU A 303 -8.13 8.33 13.15
C GLU A 303 -8.47 8.99 11.81
N LYS A 304 -7.50 9.69 11.21
CA LYS A 304 -7.66 10.33 9.91
C LYS A 304 -7.93 9.31 8.79
N LEU A 305 -7.20 8.19 8.80
CA LEU A 305 -7.39 7.11 7.83
C LEU A 305 -8.72 6.39 8.06
N ALA A 306 -9.09 6.11 9.32
CA ALA A 306 -10.37 5.49 9.64
C ALA A 306 -11.55 6.36 9.19
N ARG A 307 -11.51 7.67 9.46
CA ARG A 307 -12.52 8.62 9.00
C ARG A 307 -12.61 8.64 7.48
N LYS A 308 -11.48 8.62 6.78
CA LYS A 308 -11.43 8.56 5.31
C LYS A 308 -12.07 7.28 4.77
N ALA A 309 -11.83 6.13 5.40
CA ALA A 309 -12.46 4.87 5.00
C ALA A 309 -13.99 4.94 5.12
N LYS A 310 -14.51 5.44 6.25
CA LYS A 310 -15.95 5.67 6.47
C LYS A 310 -16.54 6.65 5.44
N GLU A 311 -15.87 7.76 5.17
CA GLU A 311 -16.30 8.73 4.15
C GLU A 311 -16.36 8.12 2.74
N VAL A 312 -15.41 7.25 2.38
CA VAL A 312 -15.41 6.56 1.08
C VAL A 312 -16.57 5.56 1.01
N ALA A 313 -16.78 4.77 2.07
CA ALA A 313 -17.87 3.79 2.16
C ALA A 313 -19.24 4.47 2.02
N GLU A 314 -19.48 5.55 2.76
CA GLU A 314 -20.74 6.30 2.75
C GLU A 314 -21.01 6.94 1.40
N LYS A 315 -20.01 7.62 0.80
CA LYS A 315 -20.15 8.21 -0.55
C LYS A 315 -20.41 7.15 -1.61
N LEU A 316 -19.79 5.98 -1.48
CA LEU A 316 -20.02 4.86 -2.39
C LEU A 316 -21.45 4.32 -2.21
N ARG A 317 -21.92 4.15 -0.98
CA ARG A 317 -23.30 3.75 -0.69
C ARG A 317 -24.30 4.72 -1.33
N GLU A 318 -24.15 6.02 -1.09
CA GLU A 318 -25.02 7.06 -1.64
C GLU A 318 -25.06 7.02 -3.18
N ARG A 319 -23.89 6.89 -3.82
CA ARG A 319 -23.78 6.77 -5.28
C ARG A 319 -24.47 5.51 -5.81
N LEU A 320 -24.44 4.40 -5.08
CA LEU A 320 -25.07 3.15 -5.50
C LEU A 320 -26.59 3.17 -5.29
N CYS A 321 -27.08 3.86 -4.25
CA CYS A 321 -28.51 4.11 -4.03
C CYS A 321 -29.08 5.06 -5.10
N GLY A 322 -28.38 6.16 -5.42
CA GLY A 322 -28.85 7.17 -6.38
C GLY A 322 -28.76 6.76 -7.86
N LYS A 323 -28.20 5.58 -8.17
CA LYS A 323 -28.21 4.99 -9.53
C LYS A 323 -29.45 4.13 -9.80
N GLY A 324 -30.44 4.18 -8.91
CA GLY A 324 -31.70 3.43 -8.99
C GLY A 324 -32.92 4.25 -9.43
N GLU A 325 -32.75 5.52 -9.82
CA GLU A 325 -33.80 6.37 -10.40
C GLU A 325 -33.58 6.61 -11.90
#